data_AF-A0A354RFG5-F1
#
_entry.id   AF-A0A354RFG5-F1
#
_cell.length_a   1.000
_cell.length_b   1.000
_cell.length_c   1.000
_cell.angle_alpha   90.00
_cell.angle_beta   90.00
_cell.angle_gamma   90.00
#
_symmetry.space_group_name_H-M   'P 1'
#
loop_
_entity.id
_entity.type
_entity.pdbx_description
1 polymer ?
#
loop_
_entity_poly.entity_id
_entity_poly.type
_entity_poly.pdbx_seq_one_letter_code
_entity_poly.pdbx_strand_id
1 'polypeptide(L)'
;IFEKMLQGIPLELKVDFLQDRDALLGKFDHVIFTGPIDSFFNYSLGHLEYRSLRFDHQLISCPDYQGNAVFNHTDSEVPFTRTYEHKHFDMKYTADQTAVTFEYPQDWKPGKIEIYPVNTEENQNLYDQYRELTKAVPTVSFGGRLGQYRYYDMHQVIGSALEKVRTLV
;
A
#
# COMPACT_ATOMS: atom_id res chain seq x y z
N ILE A 1 -15.38 -1.32 -7.24
CA ILE A 1 -14.53 -2.31 -7.96
C ILE A 1 -14.24 -3.50 -7.06
N PHE A 2 -13.59 -3.32 -5.91
CA PHE A 2 -13.24 -4.40 -4.99
C PHE A 2 -14.45 -5.22 -4.50
N GLU A 3 -15.59 -4.59 -4.22
CA GLU A 3 -16.83 -5.32 -3.85
C GLU A 3 -17.25 -6.36 -4.89
N LYS A 4 -17.13 -6.03 -6.19
CA LYS A 4 -17.42 -6.97 -7.27
C LYS A 4 -16.37 -8.08 -7.36
N MET A 5 -15.09 -7.74 -7.14
CA MET A 5 -14.00 -8.72 -7.14
C MET A 5 -14.11 -9.71 -5.98
N LEU A 6 -14.63 -9.27 -4.83
CA LEU A 6 -14.78 -10.07 -3.62
C LEU A 6 -16.18 -10.69 -3.46
N GLN A 7 -17.07 -10.52 -4.43
CA GLN A 7 -18.43 -11.03 -4.35
C GLN A 7 -18.42 -12.56 -4.25
N GLY A 8 -19.07 -13.10 -3.22
CA GLY A 8 -19.12 -14.54 -2.96
C GLY A 8 -17.87 -15.13 -2.30
N ILE A 9 -16.88 -14.30 -1.96
CA ILE A 9 -15.67 -14.71 -1.24
C ILE A 9 -15.84 -14.34 0.25
N PRO A 10 -15.60 -15.26 1.20
CA PRO A 10 -15.58 -14.94 2.63
C PRO A 10 -14.59 -13.79 2.92
N LEU A 11 -15.07 -12.76 3.63
CA LEU A 11 -14.28 -11.57 3.94
C LEU A 11 -14.33 -11.28 5.44
N GLU A 12 -13.15 -11.21 6.06
CA GLU A 12 -12.96 -10.78 7.44
C GLU A 12 -12.17 -9.47 7.45
N LEU A 13 -12.62 -8.50 8.23
CA LEU A 13 -12.01 -7.18 8.36
C LEU A 13 -11.53 -6.95 9.79
N LYS A 14 -10.59 -6.02 9.97
CA LYS A 14 -9.99 -5.69 11.28
C LYS A 14 -9.26 -6.89 11.92
N VAL A 15 -8.74 -7.78 11.09
CA VAL A 15 -7.89 -8.91 11.50
C VAL A 15 -6.48 -8.65 11.01
N ASP A 16 -5.51 -8.71 11.93
CA ASP A 16 -4.09 -8.70 11.59
C ASP A 16 -3.59 -10.14 11.48
N PHE A 17 -3.33 -10.57 10.24
CA PHE A 17 -2.85 -11.93 9.94
C PHE A 17 -1.58 -12.29 10.73
N LEU A 18 -0.71 -11.32 11.02
CA LEU A 18 0.57 -11.58 11.68
C LEU A 18 0.41 -11.93 13.16
N GLN A 19 -0.70 -11.55 13.81
CA GLN A 19 -0.96 -11.88 15.21
C GLN A 19 -1.24 -13.37 15.43
N ASP A 20 -1.90 -14.02 14.47
CA ASP A 20 -2.28 -15.44 14.51
C ASP A 20 -1.64 -16.25 13.36
N ARG A 21 -0.47 -15.80 12.88
CA ARG A 21 0.17 -16.27 11.65
C ARG A 21 0.27 -17.79 11.58
N ASP A 22 0.83 -18.43 12.60
CA ASP A 22 1.13 -19.87 12.57
C ASP A 22 -0.15 -20.72 12.59
N ALA A 23 -1.19 -20.27 13.31
CA ALA A 23 -2.50 -20.93 13.31
C ALA A 23 -3.20 -20.80 11.95
N LEU A 24 -3.13 -19.62 11.32
CA LEU A 24 -3.72 -19.39 10.00
C LEU A 24 -2.96 -20.14 8.90
N LEU A 25 -1.62 -20.20 8.96
CA LEU A 25 -0.81 -21.00 8.05
C LEU A 25 -1.13 -22.51 8.16
N GLY A 26 -1.45 -23.01 9.36
CA GLY A 26 -1.87 -24.39 9.55
C GLY A 26 -3.32 -24.68 9.11
N LYS A 27 -4.14 -23.65 8.88
CA LYS A 27 -5.57 -23.78 8.52
C LYS A 27 -5.81 -23.89 7.02
N PHE A 28 -4.91 -23.36 6.19
CA PHE A 28 -5.09 -23.28 4.74
C PHE A 28 -3.96 -24.00 4.00
N ASP A 29 -4.29 -24.68 2.91
CA ASP A 29 -3.30 -25.40 2.09
C ASP A 29 -2.27 -24.43 1.46
N HIS A 30 -2.70 -23.21 1.15
CA HIS A 30 -1.85 -22.17 0.56
C HIS A 30 -2.29 -20.77 1.00
N VAL A 31 -1.34 -19.87 1.20
CA VAL A 31 -1.59 -18.47 1.61
C VAL A 31 -0.96 -17.50 0.61
N ILE A 32 -1.75 -16.53 0.14
CA ILE A 32 -1.24 -15.38 -0.61
C ILE A 32 -1.10 -14.22 0.35
N PHE A 33 0.14 -13.79 0.59
CA PHE A 33 0.45 -12.69 1.50
C PHE A 33 0.85 -11.44 0.71
N THR A 34 0.11 -10.35 0.90
CA THR A 34 0.34 -9.06 0.21
C THR A 34 0.79 -7.94 1.15
N GLY A 35 1.12 -8.26 2.40
CA GLY A 35 1.71 -7.35 3.39
C GLY A 35 3.24 -7.23 3.25
N PRO A 36 3.90 -6.45 4.13
CA PRO A 36 5.36 -6.26 4.07
C PRO A 36 6.12 -7.58 4.33
N ILE A 37 7.01 -7.96 3.41
CA ILE A 37 7.73 -9.24 3.49
C ILE A 37 8.59 -9.35 4.75
N ASP A 38 9.25 -8.26 5.15
CA ASP A 38 10.06 -8.18 6.36
C ASP A 38 9.22 -8.40 7.63
N SER A 39 8.02 -7.82 7.68
CA SER A 39 7.07 -8.04 8.79
C SER A 39 6.62 -9.50 8.91
N PHE A 40 6.44 -10.20 7.79
CA PHE A 40 6.10 -11.63 7.79
C PHE A 40 7.16 -12.47 8.51
N PHE A 41 8.44 -12.09 8.38
CA PHE A 41 9.57 -12.74 9.04
C PHE A 41 9.96 -12.07 10.37
N ASN A 42 9.04 -11.33 11.00
CA ASN A 42 9.25 -10.63 12.28
C ASN A 42 10.49 -9.70 12.27
N TYR A 43 10.78 -9.10 11.11
CA TYR A 43 11.93 -8.21 10.91
C TYR A 43 13.28 -8.84 11.28
N SER A 44 13.42 -10.16 11.13
CA SER A 44 14.59 -10.93 11.58
C SER A 44 15.93 -10.49 10.98
N LEU A 45 15.91 -9.81 9.83
CA LEU A 45 17.08 -9.25 9.15
C LEU A 45 17.15 -7.72 9.20
N GLY A 46 16.21 -7.07 9.89
CA GLY A 46 16.03 -5.61 9.92
C GLY A 46 14.80 -5.12 9.15
N HIS A 47 14.60 -3.81 9.11
CA HIS A 47 13.45 -3.18 8.45
C HIS A 47 13.80 -2.75 7.03
N LEU A 48 12.92 -3.05 6.08
CA LEU A 48 12.99 -2.41 4.76
C LEU A 48 12.55 -0.95 4.88
N GLU A 49 13.33 -0.05 4.30
CA GLU A 49 13.08 1.38 4.42
C GLU A 49 11.96 1.86 3.49
N TYR A 50 11.14 2.77 4.00
CA TYR A 50 10.11 3.43 3.21
C TYR A 50 10.14 4.94 3.44
N ARG A 51 9.47 5.66 2.55
CA ARG A 51 8.91 6.98 2.88
C ARG A 51 7.43 6.81 3.15
N SER A 52 6.93 7.55 4.14
CA SER A 52 5.52 7.58 4.51
C SER A 52 4.91 8.92 4.13
N LEU A 53 3.60 9.00 4.28
CA LEU A 53 2.83 10.23 4.08
C LEU A 53 1.82 10.35 5.21
N ARG A 54 1.56 11.59 5.62
CA ARG A 54 0.42 11.91 6.47
C ARG A 54 -0.60 12.69 5.66
N PHE A 55 -1.83 12.23 5.66
CA PHE A 55 -2.94 12.91 5.01
C PHE A 55 -3.77 13.67 6.05
N ASP A 56 -4.06 14.92 5.77
CA ASP A 56 -5.01 15.73 6.52
C ASP A 56 -6.23 16.01 5.65
N HIS A 57 -7.38 15.47 6.06
CA HIS A 57 -8.62 15.53 5.31
C HIS A 57 -9.51 16.62 5.88
N GLN A 58 -9.89 17.58 5.04
CA GLN A 58 -10.69 18.72 5.44
C GLN A 58 -11.93 18.84 4.55
N LEU A 59 -13.06 19.18 5.17
CA LEU A 59 -14.26 19.60 4.47
C LEU A 59 -14.29 21.13 4.49
N ILE A 60 -14.13 21.75 3.32
CA ILE A 60 -14.03 23.20 3.18
C ILE A 60 -15.38 23.74 2.69
N SER A 61 -15.86 24.80 3.34
CA SER A 61 -17.15 25.41 3.03
C SER A 61 -17.09 26.33 1.80
N CYS A 62 -16.62 25.79 0.68
CA CYS A 62 -16.72 26.40 -0.64
C CYS A 62 -16.97 25.31 -1.69
N PRO A 63 -17.59 25.66 -2.83
CA PRO A 63 -17.89 24.68 -3.87
C PRO A 63 -16.66 24.24 -4.65
N ASP A 64 -15.59 25.04 -4.67
CA ASP A 64 -14.35 24.78 -5.39
C ASP A 64 -13.18 25.44 -4.66
N TYR A 65 -12.17 24.65 -4.28
CA TYR A 65 -11.03 25.13 -3.50
C TYR A 65 -9.83 25.49 -4.38
N GLN A 66 -9.52 24.65 -5.37
CA GLN A 66 -8.32 24.81 -6.21
C GLN A 66 -8.57 24.61 -7.71
N GLY A 67 -9.79 24.24 -8.13
CA GLY A 67 -10.17 24.13 -9.54
C GLY A 67 -9.51 22.96 -10.29
N ASN A 68 -8.84 22.05 -9.59
CA ASN A 68 -8.18 20.89 -10.19
C ASN A 68 -8.05 19.72 -9.18
N ALA A 69 -7.99 18.48 -9.67
CA ALA A 69 -7.95 17.30 -8.80
C ALA A 69 -6.69 17.21 -7.95
N VAL A 70 -5.53 17.59 -8.52
CA VAL A 70 -4.24 17.53 -7.86
C VAL A 70 -3.47 18.81 -8.13
N PHE A 71 -2.94 19.41 -7.06
CA PHE A 71 -2.00 20.52 -7.15
C PHE A 71 -0.71 20.16 -6.42
N ASN A 72 0.44 20.40 -7.06
CA ASN A 72 1.76 20.15 -6.47
C ASN A 72 2.33 21.47 -5.94
N HIS A 73 2.79 21.45 -4.69
CA HIS A 73 3.48 22.57 -4.07
C HIS A 73 4.97 22.26 -4.03
N THR A 74 5.74 23.00 -4.82
CA THR A 74 7.19 22.78 -5.00
C THR A 74 8.06 23.76 -4.24
N ASP A 75 7.44 24.69 -3.49
CA ASP A 75 8.12 25.63 -2.61
C ASP A 75 8.48 24.92 -1.30
N SER A 76 9.75 25.02 -0.89
CA SER A 76 10.26 24.40 0.34
C SER A 76 9.65 24.99 1.61
N GLU A 77 9.13 26.22 1.56
CA GLU A 77 8.48 26.87 2.70
C GLU A 77 7.06 26.34 2.93
N VAL A 78 6.47 25.62 1.95
CA VAL A 78 5.15 25.02 2.09
C VAL A 78 5.29 23.64 2.75
N PRO A 79 4.59 23.37 3.87
CA PRO A 79 4.82 22.16 4.67
C PRO A 79 4.25 20.86 4.05
N PHE A 80 3.40 20.97 3.02
CA PHE A 80 2.79 19.85 2.31
C PHE A 80 3.22 19.82 0.84
N THR A 81 3.33 18.63 0.28
CA THR A 81 3.79 18.42 -1.10
C THR A 81 2.65 18.55 -2.11
N ARG A 82 1.44 18.14 -1.72
CA ARG A 82 0.28 18.08 -2.62
C ARG A 82 -1.03 18.39 -1.90
N THR A 83 -1.96 18.96 -2.67
CA THR A 83 -3.37 19.05 -2.28
C THR A 83 -4.25 18.33 -3.30
N TYR A 84 -5.21 17.57 -2.78
CA TYR A 84 -6.17 16.81 -3.56
C TYR A 84 -7.56 17.38 -3.34
N GLU A 85 -8.22 17.82 -4.40
CA GLU A 85 -9.63 18.18 -4.35
C GLU A 85 -10.45 17.09 -5.05
N HIS A 86 -11.03 16.21 -4.23
CA HIS A 86 -11.51 14.90 -4.68
C HIS A 86 -12.64 14.96 -5.71
N LYS A 87 -13.49 15.99 -5.64
CA LYS A 87 -14.60 16.18 -6.57
C LYS A 87 -14.14 16.20 -8.03
N HIS A 88 -12.95 16.72 -8.32
CA HIS A 88 -12.47 16.87 -9.69
C HIS A 88 -11.99 15.56 -10.32
N PHE A 89 -11.91 14.45 -9.58
CA PHE A 89 -11.73 13.11 -10.16
C PHE A 89 -12.99 12.57 -10.86
N ASP A 90 -14.17 13.07 -10.47
CA ASP A 90 -15.42 12.85 -11.20
C ASP A 90 -15.99 14.21 -11.64
N MET A 91 -15.74 14.58 -12.89
CA MET A 91 -16.17 15.87 -13.46
C MET A 91 -17.70 16.10 -13.41
N LYS A 92 -18.50 15.07 -13.13
CA LYS A 92 -19.97 15.21 -12.97
C LYS A 92 -20.38 15.54 -11.54
N TYR A 93 -19.49 15.38 -10.57
CA TYR A 93 -19.79 15.61 -9.17
C TYR A 93 -19.78 17.11 -8.85
N THR A 94 -20.86 17.58 -8.23
CA THR A 94 -21.00 18.97 -7.77
C THR A 94 -21.49 18.97 -6.33
N ALA A 95 -21.01 19.93 -5.54
CA ALA A 95 -21.36 20.08 -4.13
C ALA A 95 -21.10 21.52 -3.69
N ASP A 96 -21.83 21.97 -2.67
CA ASP A 96 -21.67 23.31 -2.06
C ASP A 96 -20.44 23.40 -1.15
N GLN A 97 -19.91 22.25 -0.75
CA GLN A 97 -18.68 22.09 0.03
C GLN A 97 -17.77 21.08 -0.67
N THR A 98 -16.47 21.21 -0.46
CA THR A 98 -15.47 20.39 -1.14
C THR A 98 -14.57 19.66 -0.15
N ALA A 99 -14.25 18.40 -0.46
CA ALA A 99 -13.33 17.58 0.31
C ALA A 99 -11.91 17.78 -0.22
N VAL A 100 -11.05 18.33 0.61
CA VAL A 100 -9.65 18.60 0.28
C VAL A 100 -8.75 17.75 1.16
N THR A 101 -7.69 17.19 0.59
CA THR A 101 -6.66 16.47 1.34
C THR A 101 -5.31 17.10 1.15
N PHE A 102 -4.65 17.41 2.25
CA PHE A 102 -3.28 17.89 2.27
C PHE A 102 -2.34 16.71 2.55
N GLU A 103 -1.38 16.49 1.65
CA GLU A 103 -0.37 15.44 1.77
C GLU A 103 0.92 16.02 2.34
N TYR A 104 1.32 15.51 3.51
CA TYR A 104 2.56 15.88 4.16
C TYR A 104 3.59 14.78 4.01
N PRO A 105 4.84 15.09 3.62
CA PRO A 105 5.92 14.13 3.68
C PRO A 105 6.16 13.71 5.14
N GLN A 106 6.46 12.43 5.34
CA GLN A 106 6.76 11.89 6.66
C GLN A 106 7.82 10.80 6.55
N ASP A 107 8.83 10.89 7.41
CA ASP A 107 9.77 9.79 7.59
C ASP A 107 9.02 8.55 8.07
N TRP A 108 9.31 7.41 7.44
CA TRP A 108 8.74 6.16 7.87
C TRP A 108 9.43 5.67 9.15
N LYS A 109 8.64 5.01 9.99
CA LYS A 109 9.09 4.26 11.16
C LYS A 109 8.12 3.11 11.40
N PRO A 110 8.49 2.07 12.16
CA PRO A 110 7.58 0.99 12.50
C PRO A 110 6.23 1.52 13.01
N GLY A 111 5.14 1.00 12.44
CA GLY A 111 3.77 1.47 12.71
C GLY A 111 3.29 2.65 11.86
N LYS A 112 4.11 3.18 10.94
CA LYS A 112 3.67 4.10 9.88
C LYS A 112 3.41 3.35 8.59
N ILE A 113 2.57 3.93 7.74
CA ILE A 113 2.17 3.31 6.48
C ILE A 113 3.37 3.34 5.52
N GLU A 114 3.75 2.17 5.01
CA GLU A 114 4.72 2.01 3.94
C GLU A 114 4.12 2.55 2.64
N ILE A 115 4.61 3.69 2.11
CA ILE A 115 4.08 4.26 0.85
C ILE A 115 5.09 4.04 -0.29
N TYR A 116 6.27 4.64 -0.21
CA TYR A 116 7.28 4.57 -1.26
C TYR A 116 8.48 3.76 -0.79
N PRO A 117 8.81 2.61 -1.42
CA PRO A 117 10.02 1.88 -1.07
C PRO A 117 11.26 2.73 -1.37
N VAL A 118 12.27 2.65 -0.51
CA VAL A 118 13.55 3.32 -0.72
C VAL A 118 14.46 2.40 -1.53
N ASN A 119 14.70 2.75 -2.79
CA ASN A 119 15.45 1.91 -3.73
C ASN A 119 16.97 2.17 -3.65
N THR A 120 17.57 1.94 -2.48
CA THR A 120 19.03 1.88 -2.33
C THR A 120 19.55 0.46 -2.54
N GLU A 121 20.84 0.33 -2.85
CA GLU A 121 21.52 -0.97 -2.96
C GLU A 121 21.39 -1.78 -1.66
N GLU A 122 21.53 -1.13 -0.50
CA GLU A 122 21.37 -1.75 0.82
C GLU A 122 19.98 -2.37 1.00
N ASN A 123 18.91 -1.63 0.68
CA ASN A 123 17.55 -2.15 0.80
C ASN A 123 17.26 -3.26 -0.21
N GLN A 124 17.81 -3.19 -1.43
CA GLN A 124 17.65 -4.28 -2.41
C GLN A 124 18.37 -5.55 -1.95
N ASN A 125 19.57 -5.43 -1.39
CA ASN A 125 20.31 -6.55 -0.81
C ASN A 125 19.56 -7.14 0.40
N LEU A 126 18.95 -6.31 1.25
CA LEU A 126 18.13 -6.76 2.37
C LEU A 126 16.86 -7.48 1.90
N TYR A 127 16.16 -6.91 0.91
CA TYR A 127 14.97 -7.53 0.31
C TYR A 127 15.31 -8.89 -0.31
N ASP A 128 16.45 -9.01 -1.00
CA ASP A 128 16.90 -10.26 -1.59
C ASP A 128 17.15 -11.34 -0.53
N GLN A 129 17.68 -10.99 0.64
CA GLN A 129 17.81 -11.91 1.76
C GLN A 129 16.44 -12.36 2.29
N TYR A 130 15.47 -11.44 2.43
CA TYR A 130 14.09 -11.81 2.78
C TYR A 130 13.44 -12.70 1.72
N ARG A 131 13.68 -12.44 0.44
CA ARG A 131 13.19 -13.26 -0.66
C ARG A 131 13.74 -14.68 -0.56
N GLU A 132 14.98 -14.87 -0.15
CA GLU A 132 15.55 -16.20 0.08
C GLU A 132 14.86 -16.94 1.23
N LEU A 133 14.47 -16.25 2.32
CA LEU A 133 13.71 -16.86 3.42
C LEU A 133 12.35 -17.40 2.99
N THR A 134 11.76 -16.86 1.92
CA THR A 134 10.47 -17.37 1.38
C THR A 134 10.56 -18.82 0.91
N LYS A 135 11.75 -19.31 0.56
CA LYS A 135 11.96 -20.72 0.16
C LYS A 135 11.69 -21.69 1.31
N ALA A 136 11.77 -21.24 2.57
CA ALA A 136 11.45 -22.05 3.74
C ALA A 136 9.93 -22.17 4.01
N VAL A 137 9.10 -21.38 3.32
CA VAL A 137 7.63 -21.36 3.47
C VAL A 137 6.94 -21.54 2.11
N PRO A 138 7.09 -22.72 1.46
CA PRO A 138 6.66 -22.93 0.07
C PRO A 138 5.13 -22.83 -0.14
N THR A 139 4.35 -22.99 0.92
CA THR A 139 2.89 -22.81 0.93
C THR A 139 2.45 -21.34 1.03
N VAL A 140 3.41 -20.40 1.04
CA VAL A 140 3.14 -18.96 1.10
C VAL A 140 3.68 -18.28 -0.15
N SER A 141 2.82 -17.54 -0.81
CA SER A 141 3.17 -16.72 -1.97
C SER A 141 3.07 -15.24 -1.66
N PHE A 142 4.20 -14.54 -1.85
CA PHE A 142 4.30 -13.11 -1.67
C PHE A 142 3.94 -12.38 -2.95
N GLY A 143 3.16 -11.30 -2.84
CA GLY A 143 2.72 -10.51 -3.98
C GLY A 143 2.40 -9.06 -3.62
N GLY A 144 2.15 -8.26 -4.66
CA GLY A 144 1.80 -6.85 -4.50
C GLY A 144 2.98 -5.97 -4.05
N ARG A 145 2.69 -4.68 -3.86
CA ARG A 145 3.72 -3.66 -3.62
C ARG A 145 4.56 -3.91 -2.37
N LEU A 146 3.96 -4.46 -1.31
CA LEU A 146 4.62 -4.67 -0.01
C LEU A 146 5.34 -6.03 0.04
N GLY A 147 4.70 -7.09 -0.45
CA GLY A 147 5.29 -8.43 -0.47
C GLY A 147 6.47 -8.55 -1.43
N GLN A 148 6.56 -7.65 -2.43
CA GLN A 148 7.63 -7.62 -3.43
C GLN A 148 8.53 -6.39 -3.31
N TYR A 149 8.38 -5.59 -2.25
CA TYR A 149 9.15 -4.36 -2.00
C TYR A 149 9.31 -3.48 -3.26
N ARG A 150 8.19 -3.16 -3.91
CA ARG A 150 8.20 -2.50 -5.22
C ARG A 150 7.08 -1.48 -5.34
N TYR A 151 7.39 -0.34 -5.95
CA TYR A 151 6.36 0.62 -6.35
C TYR A 151 5.63 0.11 -7.60
N TYR A 152 4.31 -0.04 -7.50
CA TYR A 152 3.45 -0.48 -8.59
C TYR A 152 2.38 0.55 -8.89
N ASP A 153 2.19 0.84 -10.17
CA ASP A 153 0.93 1.40 -10.65
C ASP A 153 -0.18 0.33 -10.60
N MET A 154 -1.44 0.77 -10.55
CA MET A 154 -2.59 -0.14 -10.44
C MET A 154 -2.64 -1.19 -11.56
N HIS A 155 -2.34 -0.81 -12.81
CA HIS A 155 -2.36 -1.74 -13.94
C HIS A 155 -1.24 -2.79 -13.84
N GLN A 156 -0.09 -2.43 -13.29
CA GLN A 156 1.06 -3.33 -13.13
C GLN A 156 0.77 -4.39 -12.06
N VAL A 157 0.18 -4.00 -10.93
CA VAL A 157 -0.18 -4.98 -9.88
C VAL A 157 -1.31 -5.91 -10.33
N ILE A 158 -2.26 -5.42 -11.15
CA ILE A 158 -3.27 -6.28 -11.78
C ILE A 158 -2.59 -7.31 -12.70
N GLY A 159 -1.67 -6.87 -13.58
CA GLY A 159 -0.91 -7.77 -14.45
C GLY A 159 -0.08 -8.79 -13.66
N SER A 160 0.59 -8.35 -12.60
CA SER A 160 1.36 -9.22 -11.71
C SER A 160 0.48 -10.27 -11.01
N ALA A 161 -0.70 -9.88 -10.53
CA ALA A 161 -1.63 -10.79 -9.88
C ALA A 161 -2.18 -11.85 -10.87
N LEU A 162 -2.54 -11.43 -12.09
CA LEU A 162 -3.02 -12.35 -13.13
C LEU A 162 -1.95 -13.37 -13.51
N GLU A 163 -0.68 -12.94 -13.64
CA GLU A 163 0.42 -13.86 -13.93
C GLU A 163 0.69 -14.80 -12.75
N LYS A 164 0.67 -14.28 -11.52
CA LYS A 164 0.88 -15.09 -10.31
C LYS A 164 -0.14 -16.23 -10.22
N VAL A 165 -1.42 -15.97 -10.48
CA VAL A 165 -2.46 -17.00 -10.45
C VAL A 165 -2.21 -18.10 -11.48
N ARG A 166 -1.67 -17.80 -12.66
CA ARG A 166 -1.32 -18.83 -13.67
C ARG A 166 -0.22 -19.77 -13.22
N THR A 167 0.67 -19.31 -12.35
CA THR A 167 1.78 -20.11 -11.82
C THR A 167 1.47 -20.83 -10.50
N LEU A 168 0.34 -20.47 -9.85
CA LEU A 168 -0.11 -21.06 -8.59
C LEU A 168 -1.00 -22.30 -8.78
N VAL A 169 -1.56 -22.45 -9.98
CA VAL A 169 -2.42 -23.58 -10.39
C VAL A 169 -1.59 -24.65 -11.07
#